data_AF-A0AAN8FBL8-F1
#
_entry.id   AF-A0AAN8FBL8-F1
#
_cell.length_a   1.000
_cell.length_b   1.000
_cell.length_c   1.000
_cell.angle_alpha   90.00
_cell.angle_beta   90.00
_cell.angle_gamma   90.00
#
_symmetry.space_group_name_H-M   'P 1'
#
loop_
_entity.id
_entity.type
_entity.pdbx_description
1 polymer ?
#
loop_
_entity_poly.entity_id
_entity_poly.type
_entity_poly.pdbx_seq_one_letter_code
_entity_poly.pdbx_strand_id
1 'polypeptide(L)'
;MPKGTTSESSKTEVLFKRAIRLGKWEFTPQSVQVGKLLSTGAYGEVRQGKLTKKDGSVVDAAVKMMKGRSETCRQQVKEMVREARLMRDLSHPNIVHFYGVCLQEQPIYILLELVQGGPLDVYLLENKSTIDKDEKLQIVMGVAWALEYLHSKSVLHRDIAAKNCLYDTSKTVKISDFGLARQGTTYAMRTARKMPIKWMAPESIRTFSFSQKSDVYNYGV
;
A
#
# COMPACT_ATOMS: atom_id res chain seq x y z
N MET A 1 18.04 67.72 -10.88
CA MET A 1 17.37 66.86 -9.88
C MET A 1 15.98 66.46 -10.37
N PRO A 2 15.74 65.18 -10.68
CA PRO A 2 14.39 64.62 -10.74
C PRO A 2 14.07 63.85 -9.45
N LYS A 3 12.90 64.13 -8.87
CA LYS A 3 12.36 63.46 -7.68
C LYS A 3 11.96 62.02 -8.03
N GLY A 4 12.39 61.07 -7.22
CA GLY A 4 11.99 59.67 -7.31
C GLY A 4 10.51 59.49 -7.02
N THR A 5 9.81 58.83 -7.93
CA THR A 5 8.48 58.25 -7.70
C THR A 5 8.66 56.86 -7.09
N THR A 6 8.54 56.77 -5.77
CA THR A 6 8.38 55.49 -5.07
C THR A 6 7.00 54.94 -5.37
N SER A 7 6.92 53.85 -6.14
CA SER A 7 5.71 53.06 -6.29
C SER A 7 5.44 52.32 -4.98
N GLU A 8 4.44 52.74 -4.22
CA GLU A 8 3.92 51.97 -3.09
C GLU A 8 3.35 50.64 -3.61
N SER A 9 4.01 49.53 -3.26
CA SER A 9 3.42 48.22 -3.48
C SER A 9 2.33 48.02 -2.42
N SER A 10 1.08 47.88 -2.86
CA SER A 10 -0.02 47.56 -1.93
C SER A 10 0.24 46.19 -1.33
N LYS A 11 0.53 46.13 -0.03
CA LYS A 11 0.69 44.87 0.70
C LYS A 11 -0.67 44.18 0.79
N THR A 12 -0.85 43.10 0.04
CA THR A 12 -2.01 42.21 0.19
C THR A 12 -1.97 41.58 1.58
N GLU A 13 -2.96 41.89 2.42
CA GLU A 13 -3.09 41.32 3.76
C GLU A 13 -3.65 39.89 3.66
N VAL A 14 -2.87 38.90 4.08
CA VAL A 14 -3.26 37.49 4.08
C VAL A 14 -3.78 37.12 5.47
N LEU A 15 -5.08 36.83 5.56
CA LEU A 15 -5.74 36.41 6.80
C LEU A 15 -6.01 34.89 6.79
N PHE A 16 -5.48 34.19 7.79
CA PHE A 16 -5.77 32.76 7.99
C PHE A 16 -7.19 32.57 8.52
N LYS A 17 -8.09 31.99 7.69
CA LYS A 17 -9.50 31.78 8.08
C LYS A 17 -9.76 30.48 8.82
N ARG A 18 -9.04 29.40 8.48
CA ARG A 18 -9.32 28.05 9.01
C ARG A 18 -8.07 27.17 9.01
N ALA A 19 -7.76 26.59 10.16
CA ALA A 19 -6.73 25.56 10.26
C ALA A 19 -7.21 24.25 9.64
N ILE A 20 -6.39 23.66 8.76
CA ILE A 20 -6.59 22.30 8.25
C ILE A 20 -5.98 21.34 9.27
N ARG A 21 -6.84 20.53 9.91
CA ARG A 21 -6.40 19.53 10.89
C ARG A 21 -6.07 18.20 10.19
N LEU A 22 -5.25 17.39 10.85
CA LEU A 22 -4.96 16.02 10.40
C LEU A 22 -6.25 15.20 10.27
N GLY A 23 -6.37 14.47 9.17
CA GLY A 23 -7.45 13.52 8.93
C GLY A 23 -7.41 12.33 9.90
N LYS A 24 -8.50 11.55 9.97
CA LYS A 24 -8.62 10.41 10.90
C LYS A 24 -7.51 9.35 10.72
N TRP A 25 -6.99 9.22 9.50
CA TRP A 25 -5.98 8.26 9.07
C TRP A 25 -4.56 8.86 9.01
N GLU A 26 -4.40 10.13 9.38
CA GLU A 26 -3.10 10.78 9.50
C GLU A 26 -2.63 10.77 10.97
N PHE A 27 -1.43 10.24 11.17
CA PHE A 27 -0.76 10.09 12.46
C PHE A 27 0.50 10.94 12.52
N THR A 28 0.97 11.23 13.74
CA THR A 28 2.23 11.91 13.97
C THR A 28 3.34 10.88 14.22
N PRO A 29 4.63 11.25 14.04
CA PRO A 29 5.74 10.35 14.31
C PRO A 29 5.75 9.78 15.74
N GLN A 30 5.29 10.58 16.72
CA GLN A 30 5.23 10.17 18.13
C GLN A 30 4.22 9.06 18.40
N SER A 31 3.24 8.87 17.51
CA SER A 31 2.27 7.78 17.60
C SER A 31 2.84 6.43 17.13
N VAL A 32 4.06 6.40 16.56
CA VAL A 32 4.63 5.22 15.92
C VAL A 32 5.95 4.83 16.56
N GLN A 33 6.00 3.65 17.16
CA GLN A 33 7.24 3.02 17.60
C GLN A 33 7.72 2.03 16.53
N VAL A 34 8.82 2.35 15.86
CA VAL A 34 9.41 1.49 14.83
C VAL A 34 10.33 0.45 15.47
N GLY A 35 10.18 -0.81 15.08
CA GLY A 35 10.90 -1.95 15.61
C GLY A 35 11.77 -2.67 14.57
N LYS A 36 11.78 -4.00 14.64
CA LYS A 36 12.64 -4.90 13.86
C LYS A 36 12.33 -4.83 12.36
N LEU A 37 13.36 -4.96 11.54
CA LEU A 37 13.22 -5.16 10.09
C LEU A 37 12.55 -6.51 9.77
N LEU A 38 11.47 -6.46 8.98
CA LEU A 38 10.75 -7.64 8.48
C LEU A 38 11.18 -7.97 7.05
N SER A 39 11.22 -6.96 6.18
CA SER A 39 11.60 -7.15 4.79
C SER A 39 12.22 -5.90 4.17
N THR A 40 12.98 -6.12 3.10
CA THR A 40 13.46 -5.08 2.19
C THR A 40 12.94 -5.37 0.79
N GLY A 41 12.42 -4.35 0.13
CA GLY A 41 11.83 -4.45 -1.20
C GLY A 41 12.23 -3.29 -2.10
N ALA A 42 11.77 -3.35 -3.36
CA ALA A 42 12.04 -2.31 -4.35
C ALA A 42 11.53 -0.92 -3.92
N TYR A 43 10.54 -0.88 -3.02
CA TYR A 43 9.90 0.32 -2.51
C TYR A 43 10.31 0.66 -1.07
N GLY A 44 11.46 0.18 -0.58
CA GLY A 44 11.95 0.51 0.75
C GLY A 44 11.92 -0.68 1.71
N GLU A 45 11.82 -0.40 3.01
CA GLU A 45 11.84 -1.42 4.06
C GLU A 45 10.50 -1.48 4.79
N VAL A 46 10.12 -2.69 5.19
CA VAL A 46 8.97 -2.92 6.06
C VAL A 46 9.51 -3.39 7.40
N ARG A 47 9.06 -2.74 8.47
CA ARG A 47 9.45 -3.05 9.85
C ARG A 47 8.22 -3.41 10.66
N GLN A 48 8.41 -4.24 11.68
CA GLN A 48 7.45 -4.36 12.76
C GLN A 48 7.44 -3.05 13.54
N GLY A 49 6.31 -2.68 14.12
CA GLY A 49 6.19 -1.54 15.01
C GLY A 49 4.93 -1.60 15.86
N LYS A 50 4.75 -0.58 16.69
CA LYS A 50 3.53 -0.33 17.45
C LYS A 50 2.94 1.02 17.06
N LEU A 51 1.62 1.07 16.91
CA LEU A 51 0.86 2.26 16.61
C LEU A 51 -0.07 2.59 17.79
N THR A 52 0.11 3.78 18.35
CA THR A 52 -0.87 4.37 19.28
C THR A 52 -1.96 5.05 18.45
N LYS A 53 -3.17 4.47 18.47
CA LYS A 53 -4.35 5.02 17.80
C LYS A 53 -4.85 6.28 18.49
N LYS A 54 -5.75 7.00 17.82
CA LYS A 54 -6.30 8.28 18.32
C LYS A 54 -7.17 8.13 19.57
N ASP A 55 -7.68 6.92 19.82
CA ASP A 55 -8.41 6.56 21.06
C ASP A 55 -7.47 6.15 22.21
N GLY A 56 -6.15 6.20 21.99
CA GLY A 56 -5.14 5.81 22.97
C GLY A 56 -4.80 4.31 22.96
N SER A 57 -5.54 3.47 22.22
CA SER A 57 -5.22 2.04 22.11
C SER A 57 -3.92 1.82 21.33
N VAL A 58 -3.16 0.80 21.72
CA VAL A 58 -1.90 0.44 21.05
C VAL A 58 -2.10 -0.87 20.30
N VAL A 59 -1.73 -0.89 19.01
CA VAL A 59 -1.79 -2.08 18.17
C VAL A 59 -0.44 -2.36 17.52
N ASP A 60 -0.17 -3.64 17.23
CA ASP A 60 0.95 -4.01 16.39
C ASP A 60 0.70 -3.58 14.93
N ALA A 61 1.76 -3.10 14.28
CA ALA A 61 1.69 -2.57 12.93
C ALA A 61 2.90 -3.00 12.09
N ALA A 62 2.66 -3.21 10.79
CA ALA A 62 3.71 -3.21 9.78
C ALA A 62 3.92 -1.77 9.30
N VAL A 63 5.14 -1.25 9.49
CA VAL A 63 5.56 0.09 9.14
C VAL A 63 6.36 0.02 7.84
N LYS A 64 5.72 0.36 6.72
CA LYS A 64 6.37 0.46 5.40
C LYS A 64 6.96 1.86 5.25
N MET A 65 8.28 1.93 5.09
CA MET A 65 9.05 3.18 5.07
C MET A 65 10.03 3.21 3.89
N MET A 66 10.20 4.40 3.29
CA MET A 66 11.13 4.60 2.17
C MET A 66 12.32 5.45 2.61
N LYS A 67 13.54 5.00 2.29
CA LYS A 67 14.78 5.74 2.51
C LYS A 67 15.04 6.68 1.32
N GLY A 68 15.25 7.98 1.57
CA GLY A 68 15.99 8.83 0.62
C GLY A 68 15.58 10.30 0.56
N ARG A 69 16.59 11.19 0.42
CA ARG A 69 16.49 12.65 0.23
C ARG A 69 16.88 13.10 -1.20
N SER A 70 16.73 12.27 -2.22
CA SER A 70 17.06 12.63 -3.62
C SER A 70 15.81 12.92 -4.47
N GLU A 71 15.96 13.39 -5.72
CA GLU A 71 14.81 13.61 -6.62
C GLU A 71 13.94 12.37 -6.85
N THR A 72 14.54 11.17 -6.81
CA THR A 72 13.79 9.90 -6.83
C THR A 72 12.80 9.78 -5.67
N CYS A 73 13.03 10.46 -4.55
CA CYS A 73 12.13 10.53 -3.40
C CYS A 73 10.78 11.15 -3.76
N ARG A 74 10.71 12.23 -4.56
CA ARG A 74 9.42 12.87 -4.87
C ARG A 74 8.48 11.93 -5.63
N GLN A 75 9.01 11.15 -6.56
CA GLN A 75 8.21 10.17 -7.30
C GLN A 75 7.79 9.01 -6.40
N GLN A 76 8.70 8.52 -5.56
CA GLN A 76 8.41 7.48 -4.57
C GLN A 76 7.34 7.89 -3.57
N VAL A 77 7.39 9.13 -3.06
CA VAL A 77 6.36 9.69 -2.18
C VAL A 77 5.02 9.78 -2.89
N LYS A 78 4.98 10.19 -4.18
CA LYS A 78 3.74 10.18 -4.96
C LYS A 78 3.15 8.77 -5.10
N GLU A 79 3.98 7.76 -5.33
CA GLU A 79 3.55 6.37 -5.42
C GLU A 79 3.02 5.85 -4.09
N MET A 80 3.70 6.18 -2.99
CA MET A 80 3.29 5.84 -1.62
C MET A 80 1.95 6.49 -1.24
N VAL A 81 1.79 7.78 -1.53
CA VAL A 81 0.53 8.49 -1.30
C VAL A 81 -0.60 7.90 -2.17
N ARG A 82 -0.29 7.46 -3.39
CA ARG A 82 -1.28 6.77 -4.24
C ARG A 82 -1.68 5.42 -3.64
N GLU A 83 -0.72 4.62 -3.19
CA GLU A 83 -0.97 3.34 -2.51
C GLU A 83 -1.84 3.55 -1.26
N ALA A 84 -1.46 4.48 -0.38
CA ALA A 84 -2.23 4.82 0.81
C ALA A 84 -3.65 5.30 0.48
N ARG A 85 -3.82 6.14 -0.56
CA ARG A 85 -5.15 6.61 -0.99
C ARG A 85 -6.04 5.48 -1.47
N LEU A 86 -5.49 4.50 -2.19
CA LEU A 86 -6.24 3.33 -2.62
C LEU A 86 -6.65 2.48 -1.41
N MET A 87 -5.70 2.19 -0.51
CA MET A 87 -5.96 1.32 0.63
C MET A 87 -6.90 1.92 1.68
N ARG A 88 -6.92 3.26 1.83
CA ARG A 88 -7.76 3.96 2.81
C ARG A 88 -9.24 3.58 2.75
N ASP A 89 -9.74 3.29 1.56
CA ASP A 89 -11.16 3.05 1.31
C ASP A 89 -11.48 1.53 1.20
N LEU A 90 -10.51 0.66 1.54
CA LEU A 90 -10.64 -0.80 1.53
C LEU A 90 -10.79 -1.37 2.95
N SER A 91 -11.80 -2.22 3.14
CA SER A 91 -12.02 -2.95 4.39
C SER A 91 -12.61 -4.31 4.07
N HIS A 92 -11.80 -5.36 4.22
CA HIS A 92 -12.17 -6.74 3.92
C HIS A 92 -11.31 -7.70 4.76
N PRO A 93 -11.84 -8.81 5.30
CA PRO A 93 -11.08 -9.75 6.14
C PRO A 93 -9.83 -10.30 5.45
N ASN A 94 -9.90 -10.55 4.15
CA ASN A 94 -8.79 -11.08 3.33
C ASN A 94 -7.95 -9.99 2.63
N ILE A 95 -7.96 -8.75 3.12
CA ILE A 95 -7.06 -7.68 2.69
C ILE A 95 -6.36 -7.14 3.92
N VAL A 96 -5.05 -6.90 3.83
CA VAL A 96 -4.28 -6.27 4.92
C VAL A 96 -4.91 -4.93 5.28
N HIS A 97 -5.30 -4.77 6.54
CA HIS A 97 -5.98 -3.56 6.96
C HIS A 97 -5.03 -2.36 6.99
N PHE A 98 -5.49 -1.24 6.43
CA PHE A 98 -4.75 0.02 6.43
C PHE A 98 -5.14 0.84 7.66
N TYR A 99 -4.16 1.12 8.53
CA TYR A 99 -4.39 2.00 9.67
C TYR A 99 -4.27 3.48 9.27
N GLY A 100 -3.27 3.84 8.48
CA GLY A 100 -3.01 5.24 8.16
C GLY A 100 -1.63 5.53 7.60
N VAL A 101 -1.26 6.81 7.66
CA VAL A 101 0.04 7.33 7.23
C VAL A 101 0.63 8.29 8.25
N CYS A 102 1.96 8.42 8.23
CA CYS A 102 2.69 9.50 8.88
C CYS A 102 3.47 10.27 7.81
N LEU A 103 2.98 11.47 7.47
CA LEU A 103 3.50 12.30 6.37
C LEU A 103 4.21 13.58 6.82
N GLN A 104 4.16 13.93 8.11
CA GLN A 104 4.65 15.22 8.62
C GLN A 104 6.15 15.39 8.47
N GLU A 105 6.91 14.31 8.67
CA GLU A 105 8.37 14.31 8.65
C GLU A 105 8.89 13.09 7.90
N GLN A 106 10.13 13.16 7.40
CA GLN A 106 10.81 11.98 6.87
C GLN A 106 11.45 11.16 7.99
N PRO A 107 11.46 9.81 7.87
CA PRO A 107 10.88 9.02 6.80
C PRO A 107 9.35 8.95 6.88
N ILE A 108 8.69 8.90 5.72
CA ILE A 108 7.23 8.73 5.63
C ILE A 108 6.86 7.27 5.92
N TYR A 109 5.74 7.08 6.60
CA TYR A 109 5.20 5.75 6.94
C TYR A 109 3.85 5.49 6.29
N ILE A 110 3.67 4.28 5.76
CA ILE A 110 2.36 3.64 5.61
C ILE A 110 2.26 2.65 6.78
N LEU A 111 1.16 2.74 7.52
CA LEU A 111 0.88 1.96 8.72
C LEU A 111 -0.19 0.92 8.37
N LEU A 112 0.20 -0.35 8.41
CA LEU A 112 -0.64 -1.49 8.04
C LEU A 112 -0.80 -2.44 9.23
N GLU A 113 -1.83 -3.27 9.18
CA GLU A 113 -1.95 -4.45 10.03
C GLU A 113 -0.70 -5.33 9.93
N LEU A 114 -0.19 -5.77 11.08
CA LEU A 114 0.86 -6.77 11.14
C LEU A 114 0.25 -8.16 11.09
N VAL A 115 0.45 -8.88 9.99
CA VAL A 115 0.04 -10.28 9.84
C VAL A 115 1.17 -11.19 10.33
N GLN A 116 0.91 -12.00 11.35
CA GLN A 116 1.97 -12.65 12.13
C GLN A 116 2.61 -13.85 11.42
N GLY A 117 1.86 -14.59 10.60
CA GLY A 117 2.38 -15.77 9.91
C GLY A 117 3.18 -15.47 8.63
N GLY A 118 3.29 -14.19 8.23
CA GLY A 118 4.21 -13.77 7.17
C GLY A 118 3.76 -14.12 5.74
N PRO A 119 4.68 -14.11 4.76
CA PRO A 119 4.37 -14.34 3.36
C PRO A 119 3.85 -15.76 3.08
N LEU A 120 2.79 -15.86 2.27
CA LEU A 120 2.14 -17.12 1.94
C LEU A 120 3.04 -18.05 1.12
N ASP A 121 3.87 -17.53 0.22
CA ASP A 121 4.81 -18.35 -0.55
C ASP A 121 5.84 -19.06 0.34
N VAL A 122 6.37 -18.37 1.35
CA VAL A 122 7.26 -18.94 2.36
C VAL A 122 6.51 -20.02 3.16
N TYR A 123 5.31 -19.70 3.66
CA TYR A 123 4.49 -20.67 4.40
C TYR A 123 4.22 -21.95 3.60
N LEU A 124 3.85 -21.82 2.33
CA LEU A 124 3.58 -22.95 1.44
C LEU A 124 4.81 -23.81 1.17
N LEU A 125 6.00 -23.21 1.09
CA LEU A 125 7.26 -23.93 0.92
C LEU A 125 7.63 -24.70 2.19
N GLU A 126 7.52 -24.07 3.35
CA GLU A 126 7.85 -24.68 4.65
C GLU A 126 6.88 -25.80 5.04
N ASN A 127 5.61 -25.69 4.65
CA ASN A 127 4.55 -26.63 5.02
C ASN A 127 4.14 -27.56 3.88
N LYS A 128 4.92 -27.67 2.80
CA LYS A 128 4.55 -28.41 1.58
C LYS A 128 4.04 -29.83 1.83
N SER A 129 4.57 -30.51 2.84
CA SER A 129 4.21 -31.88 3.23
C SER A 129 3.06 -31.98 4.24
N THR A 130 2.74 -30.90 4.95
CA THR A 130 1.77 -30.87 6.06
C THR A 130 0.48 -30.14 5.69
N ILE A 131 0.51 -29.23 4.72
CA ILE A 131 -0.67 -28.47 4.32
C ILE A 131 -1.70 -29.37 3.63
N ASP A 132 -2.86 -29.51 4.26
CA ASP A 132 -3.95 -30.32 3.74
C ASP A 132 -4.73 -29.61 2.61
N LYS A 133 -5.70 -30.33 2.04
CA LYS A 133 -6.50 -29.83 0.92
C LYS A 133 -7.49 -28.74 1.35
N ASP A 134 -8.03 -28.83 2.55
CA ASP A 134 -9.05 -27.91 3.03
C ASP A 134 -8.43 -26.55 3.36
N GLU A 135 -7.25 -26.53 3.95
CA GLU A 135 -6.47 -25.32 4.19
C GLU A 135 -6.08 -24.62 2.89
N LYS A 136 -5.65 -25.39 1.87
CA LYS A 136 -5.42 -24.84 0.52
C LYS A 136 -6.69 -24.22 -0.06
N LEU A 137 -7.82 -24.89 0.10
CA LEU A 137 -9.10 -24.41 -0.41
C LEU A 137 -9.52 -23.10 0.28
N GLN A 138 -9.36 -23.01 1.61
CA GLN A 138 -9.64 -21.78 2.36
C GLN A 138 -8.74 -20.62 1.92
N ILE A 139 -7.46 -20.89 1.66
CA ILE A 139 -6.52 -19.88 1.15
C ILE A 139 -6.99 -19.36 -0.21
N VAL A 140 -7.25 -20.23 -1.18
CA VAL A 140 -7.64 -19.77 -2.53
C VAL A 140 -9.01 -19.06 -2.50
N MET A 141 -9.96 -19.55 -1.71
CA MET A 141 -11.26 -18.88 -1.51
C MET A 141 -11.13 -17.50 -0.89
N GLY A 142 -10.27 -17.34 0.14
CA GLY A 142 -10.03 -16.05 0.76
C GLY A 142 -9.43 -15.02 -0.20
N VAL A 143 -8.48 -15.44 -1.05
CA VAL A 143 -7.93 -14.57 -2.10
C VAL A 143 -9.00 -14.22 -3.14
N ALA A 144 -9.85 -15.17 -3.53
CA ALA A 144 -10.95 -14.93 -4.47
C ALA A 144 -11.96 -13.91 -3.92
N TRP A 145 -12.37 -14.02 -2.65
CA TRP A 145 -13.26 -13.04 -2.01
C TRP A 145 -12.65 -11.65 -1.93
N ALA A 146 -11.36 -11.55 -1.59
CA ALA A 146 -10.66 -10.27 -1.63
C ALA A 146 -10.63 -9.67 -3.04
N LEU A 147 -10.38 -10.48 -4.07
CA LEU A 147 -10.37 -10.01 -5.46
C LEU A 147 -11.73 -9.55 -5.94
N GLU A 148 -12.78 -10.29 -5.63
CA GLU A 148 -14.16 -9.87 -5.89
C GLU A 148 -14.45 -8.52 -5.25
N TYR A 149 -14.08 -8.34 -3.98
CA TYR A 149 -14.22 -7.07 -3.27
C TYR A 149 -13.44 -5.93 -3.95
N LEU A 150 -12.18 -6.15 -4.32
CA LEU A 150 -11.37 -5.16 -5.04
C LEU A 150 -12.00 -4.76 -6.37
N HIS A 151 -12.48 -5.74 -7.13
CA HIS A 151 -13.12 -5.51 -8.42
C HIS A 151 -14.44 -4.76 -8.28
N SER A 152 -15.23 -5.03 -7.23
CA SER A 152 -16.45 -4.27 -6.92
C SER A 152 -16.17 -2.81 -6.55
N LYS A 153 -14.98 -2.52 -5.99
CA LYS A 153 -14.46 -1.17 -5.74
C LYS A 153 -13.75 -0.55 -6.94
N SER A 154 -13.77 -1.19 -8.11
CA SER A 154 -13.00 -0.78 -9.30
C SER A 154 -11.52 -0.57 -8.98
N VAL A 155 -10.90 -1.53 -8.29
CA VAL A 155 -9.46 -1.57 -8.01
C VAL A 155 -8.85 -2.76 -8.71
N LEU A 156 -7.83 -2.52 -9.53
CA LEU A 156 -6.96 -3.55 -10.09
C LEU A 156 -5.72 -3.70 -9.21
N HIS A 157 -5.36 -4.92 -8.82
CA HIS A 157 -4.16 -5.17 -8.02
C HIS A 157 -2.90 -5.20 -8.90
N ARG A 158 -2.94 -5.93 -10.03
CA ARG A 158 -1.87 -6.07 -11.03
C ARG A 158 -0.58 -6.78 -10.56
N ASP A 159 -0.62 -7.41 -9.40
CA ASP A 159 0.50 -8.17 -8.82
C ASP A 159 -0.02 -9.21 -7.83
N ILE A 160 -1.08 -9.92 -8.21
CA ILE A 160 -1.56 -11.07 -7.42
C ILE A 160 -0.57 -12.21 -7.63
N ALA A 161 -0.04 -12.70 -6.52
CA ALA A 161 0.88 -13.83 -6.42
C ALA A 161 0.96 -14.24 -4.94
N ALA A 162 1.35 -15.49 -4.66
CA ALA A 162 1.52 -15.98 -3.28
C ALA A 162 2.48 -15.11 -2.44
N LYS A 163 3.56 -14.58 -3.05
CA LYS A 163 4.52 -13.67 -2.39
C LYS A 163 3.92 -12.35 -1.88
N ASN A 164 2.78 -11.94 -2.45
CA ASN A 164 2.08 -10.71 -2.09
C ASN A 164 0.81 -11.00 -1.27
N CYS A 165 0.62 -12.25 -0.85
CA CYS A 165 -0.37 -12.62 0.14
C CYS A 165 0.36 -12.91 1.46
N LEU A 166 -0.25 -12.53 2.57
CA LEU A 166 0.21 -12.89 3.92
C LEU A 166 -0.74 -13.93 4.50
N TYR A 167 -0.22 -14.88 5.26
CA TYR A 167 -1.00 -15.91 5.92
C TYR A 167 -0.93 -15.73 7.42
N ASP A 168 -2.08 -15.51 8.07
CA ASP A 168 -2.12 -15.26 9.51
C ASP A 168 -2.12 -16.55 10.33
N THR A 169 -1.69 -16.47 11.59
CA THR A 169 -1.76 -17.61 12.53
C THR A 169 -3.20 -18.05 12.80
N SER A 170 -4.18 -17.18 12.56
CA SER A 170 -5.62 -17.50 12.54
C SER A 170 -6.10 -18.29 11.31
N LYS A 171 -5.18 -18.78 10.46
CA LYS A 171 -5.48 -19.45 9.18
C LYS A 171 -6.26 -18.57 8.19
N THR A 172 -6.02 -17.26 8.22
CA THR A 172 -6.64 -16.30 7.32
C THR A 172 -5.61 -15.74 6.35
N VAL A 173 -5.85 -15.89 5.04
CA VAL A 173 -5.04 -15.24 4.01
C VAL A 173 -5.46 -13.78 3.81
N LYS A 174 -4.49 -12.90 3.58
CA LYS A 174 -4.70 -11.47 3.34
C LYS A 174 -3.86 -10.98 2.17
N ILE A 175 -4.49 -10.36 1.17
CA ILE A 175 -3.79 -9.69 0.06
C ILE A 175 -3.06 -8.45 0.60
N SER A 176 -1.80 -8.27 0.17
CA SER A 176 -0.91 -7.18 0.53
C SER A 176 -0.21 -6.60 -0.71
N ASP A 177 0.62 -5.56 -0.49
CA ASP A 177 1.40 -4.83 -1.49
C ASP A 177 0.60 -4.22 -2.66
N PHE A 178 -0.03 -3.08 -2.37
CA PHE A 178 -0.81 -2.31 -3.33
C PHE A 178 0.05 -1.34 -4.16
N GLY A 179 1.39 -1.48 -4.16
CA GLY A 179 2.30 -0.57 -4.87
C GLY A 179 2.14 -0.55 -6.40
N LEU A 180 1.58 -1.64 -6.96
CA LEU A 180 1.17 -1.71 -8.36
C LEU A 180 -0.33 -1.42 -8.56
N ALA A 181 -1.16 -1.36 -7.52
CA ALA A 181 -2.60 -1.25 -7.69
C ALA A 181 -3.05 0.06 -8.37
N ARG A 182 -4.19 0.03 -9.07
CA ARG A 182 -4.76 1.19 -9.78
C ARG A 182 -6.28 1.22 -9.63
N GLN A 183 -6.82 2.43 -9.44
CA GLN A 183 -8.25 2.68 -9.55
C GLN A 183 -8.67 2.60 -11.02
N GLY A 184 -9.72 1.85 -11.31
CA GLY A 184 -10.30 1.60 -12.63
C GLY A 184 -10.63 0.12 -12.83
N THR A 185 -11.39 -0.17 -13.88
CA THR A 185 -11.65 -1.56 -14.33
C THR A 185 -10.63 -1.99 -15.40
N THR A 186 -9.97 -1.01 -16.03
CA THR A 186 -8.87 -1.20 -16.99
C THR A 186 -7.78 -0.16 -16.74
N TYR A 187 -6.55 -0.48 -17.14
CA TYR A 187 -5.41 0.43 -17.05
C TYR A 187 -4.39 0.13 -18.15
N ALA A 188 -4.04 1.13 -18.95
CA ALA A 188 -2.95 1.04 -19.92
C ALA A 188 -1.71 1.74 -19.35
N MET A 189 -0.63 0.99 -19.16
CA MET A 189 0.62 1.53 -18.62
C MET A 189 1.38 2.31 -19.69
N ARG A 190 1.64 3.60 -19.43
CA ARG A 190 2.34 4.50 -20.37
C ARG A 190 3.84 4.63 -20.11
N THR A 191 4.30 4.19 -18.95
CA THR A 191 5.69 4.35 -18.48
C THR A 191 6.25 2.99 -18.14
N ALA A 192 7.43 2.67 -18.66
CA ALA A 192 8.13 1.42 -18.33
C ALA A 192 8.39 1.34 -16.81
N ARG A 193 8.07 0.18 -16.23
CA ARG A 193 8.33 -0.16 -14.82
C ARG A 193 8.65 -1.64 -14.75
N LYS A 194 9.38 -2.08 -13.72
CA LYS A 194 9.54 -3.51 -13.43
C LYS A 194 8.17 -4.12 -13.15
N MET A 195 7.84 -5.22 -13.83
CA MET A 195 6.58 -5.94 -13.72
C MET A 195 6.83 -7.44 -13.45
N PRO A 196 5.90 -8.13 -12.77
CA PRO A 196 6.04 -9.54 -12.39
C PRO A 196 5.71 -10.48 -13.55
N ILE A 197 6.56 -10.51 -14.59
CA ILE A 197 6.29 -11.18 -15.89
C ILE A 197 5.74 -12.61 -15.73
N LYS A 198 6.27 -13.40 -14.79
CA LYS A 198 5.87 -14.80 -14.56
C LYS A 198 4.40 -14.98 -14.16
N TRP A 199 3.77 -13.96 -13.57
CA TRP A 199 2.36 -13.99 -13.14
C TRP A 199 1.43 -13.23 -14.09
N MET A 200 1.98 -12.48 -15.06
CA MET A 200 1.18 -11.60 -15.91
C MET A 200 0.39 -12.36 -16.96
N ALA A 201 -0.83 -11.88 -17.21
CA ALA A 201 -1.64 -12.31 -18.33
C ALA A 201 -0.95 -12.01 -19.69
N PRO A 202 -1.11 -12.86 -20.72
CA PRO A 202 -0.45 -12.68 -22.01
C PRO A 202 -0.74 -11.33 -22.67
N GLU A 203 -1.97 -10.82 -22.57
CA GLU A 203 -2.35 -9.51 -23.09
C GLU A 203 -1.67 -8.36 -22.34
N SER A 204 -1.45 -8.49 -21.03
CA SER A 204 -0.72 -7.52 -20.22
C SER A 204 0.76 -7.49 -20.56
N ILE A 205 1.35 -8.63 -20.94
CA ILE A 205 2.74 -8.70 -21.43
C ILE A 205 2.84 -8.03 -22.80
N ARG A 206 1.92 -8.32 -23.72
CA ARG A 206 1.96 -7.83 -25.11
C ARG A 206 1.66 -6.35 -25.25
N THR A 207 0.67 -5.85 -24.51
CA THR A 207 0.08 -4.52 -24.74
C THR A 207 0.19 -3.58 -23.54
N PHE A 208 0.78 -4.04 -22.43
CA PHE A 208 0.82 -3.29 -21.16
C PHE A 208 -0.55 -2.79 -20.68
N SER A 209 -1.60 -3.52 -21.07
CA SER A 209 -2.99 -3.28 -20.66
C SER A 209 -3.39 -4.28 -19.58
N PHE A 210 -4.02 -3.77 -18.55
CA PHE A 210 -4.45 -4.51 -17.37
C PHE A 210 -5.95 -4.35 -17.21
N SER A 211 -6.61 -5.38 -16.72
CA SER A 211 -8.04 -5.39 -16.45
C SER A 211 -8.35 -6.30 -15.27
N GLN A 212 -9.62 -6.33 -14.85
CA GLN A 212 -10.07 -7.31 -13.87
C GLN A 212 -9.78 -8.76 -14.33
N LYS A 213 -9.84 -9.03 -15.64
CA LYS A 213 -9.53 -10.36 -16.21
C LYS A 213 -8.04 -10.70 -16.12
N SER A 214 -7.14 -9.72 -16.21
CA SER A 214 -5.72 -9.98 -15.98
C SER A 214 -5.44 -10.32 -14.52
N ASP A 215 -6.12 -9.69 -13.56
CA ASP A 215 -6.03 -10.09 -12.14
C ASP A 215 -6.58 -11.51 -11.91
N VAL A 216 -7.63 -11.92 -12.62
CA VAL A 216 -8.14 -13.31 -12.58
C VAL A 216 -7.13 -14.29 -13.17
N TYR A 217 -6.40 -13.92 -14.23
CA TYR A 217 -5.29 -14.72 -14.73
C TYR A 217 -4.18 -14.85 -13.68
N ASN A 218 -3.77 -13.74 -13.06
CA ASN A 218 -2.79 -13.73 -11.98
C ASN A 218 -3.20 -14.66 -10.82
N TYR A 219 -4.48 -14.70 -10.47
CA TYR A 219 -5.04 -15.61 -9.44
C TYR A 219 -4.91 -17.09 -9.81
N GLY A 220 -4.99 -17.42 -11.11
CA GLY A 220 -4.86 -18.80 -11.59
C GLY A 220 -3.42 -19.33 -11.61
N VAL A 221 -2.43 -18.44 -11.58
CA VAL A 221 -0.98 -18.78 -11.57
C VAL A 221 -0.49 -19.05 -10.15
#